data_AF-A0A9E8SHX5-F1
#
_entry.id   AF-A0A9E8SHX5-F1
#
_cell.length_a   1.000
_cell.length_b   1.000
_cell.length_c   1.000
_cell.angle_alpha   90.00
_cell.angle_beta   90.00
_cell.angle_gamma   90.00
#
_symmetry.space_group_name_H-M   'P 1'
#
loop_
_entity.id
_entity.type
_entity.pdbx_description
1 polymer ?
#
loop_
_entity_poly.entity_id
_entity_poly.type
_entity_poly.pdbx_seq_one_letter_code
_entity_poly.pdbx_strand_id
1 'polypeptide(L)' 'MQSILINPKNKEELRLLSDLLAKMNINSKVLSEEELEDMGLAVLMRDTDRSQKVSRQEIMQKLESH' A
#
# COMPACT_ATOMS: atom_id res chain seq x y z
N MET A 1 6.62 -14.69 3.37
CA MET A 1 7.52 -14.08 2.36
C MET A 1 7.80 -12.65 2.79
N GLN A 2 9.03 -12.16 2.62
CA GLN A 2 9.38 -10.77 2.90
C GLN A 2 9.41 -10.01 1.58
N SER A 3 8.85 -8.81 1.57
CA SER A 3 8.76 -7.95 0.38
C SER A 3 9.53 -6.66 0.62
N ILE A 4 10.08 -6.09 -0.45
CA ILE A 4 10.73 -4.78 -0.45
C ILE A 4 9.89 -3.80 -1.28
N LEU A 5 9.59 -2.64 -0.70
CA LEU A 5 9.03 -1.49 -1.42
C LEU A 5 10.16 -0.52 -1.73
N ILE A 6 10.26 -0.09 -2.98
CA ILE A 6 11.24 0.89 -3.43
C ILE A 6 10.46 2.05 -4.04
N ASN A 7 10.62 3.25 -3.47
CA ASN A 7 10.00 4.49 -3.95
C ASN A 7 11.07 5.41 -4.54
N PRO A 8 11.29 5.41 -5.87
CA PRO A 8 12.25 6.29 -6.51
C PRO A 8 11.81 7.75 -6.41
N LYS A 9 12.75 8.68 -6.26
CA LYS A 9 12.48 10.12 -6.13
C LYS A 9 12.06 10.76 -7.45
N ASN A 10 12.49 10.18 -8.57
CA ASN A 10 12.22 10.69 -9.91
C ASN A 10 12.29 9.58 -10.97
N LYS A 11 11.98 9.95 -12.22
CA LYS A 11 11.95 9.02 -13.37
C LYS A 11 13.32 8.45 -13.73
N GLU A 12 14.40 9.19 -13.51
CA GLU A 12 15.76 8.71 -13.81
C GLU A 12 16.20 7.63 -12.82
N GLU A 13 15.92 7.83 -11.53
CA GLU A 13 16.18 6.84 -10.48
C GLU A 13 15.34 5.58 -10.68
N LEU A 14 14.05 5.72 -11.03
CA LEU A 14 13.20 4.57 -11.37
C LEU A 14 13.81 3.74 -12.50
N ARG A 15 14.27 4.40 -13.57
CA ARG A 15 14.88 3.74 -14.72
C ARG A 15 16.18 3.02 -14.31
N LEU A 16 17.07 3.69 -13.59
CA LEU A 16 18.33 3.11 -13.12
C LEU A 16 18.10 1.85 -12.29
N LEU A 17 17.16 1.91 -11.34
CA LEU A 17 16.83 0.79 -10.46
C LEU A 17 16.19 -0.36 -11.23
N SER A 18 15.29 -0.06 -12.17
CA SER A 18 14.63 -1.08 -13.00
C SER A 18 15.66 -1.82 -13.88
N ASP A 19 16.57 -1.08 -14.51
CA ASP A 19 17.63 -1.65 -15.35
C ASP A 19 18.62 -2.49 -14.51
N LEU A 20 18.94 -2.05 -13.29
CA LEU A 20 19.79 -2.80 -12.37
C LEU A 20 19.14 -4.13 -11.94
N LEU A 21 17.89 -4.10 -11.49
CA LEU A 21 17.17 -5.29 -11.05
C LEU A 21 17.02 -6.29 -12.20
N ALA A 22 16.72 -5.80 -13.41
CA ALA A 22 16.69 -6.63 -14.61
C ALA A 22 18.04 -7.30 -14.91
N LYS A 23 19.16 -6.56 -14.82
CA LYS A 23 20.51 -7.13 -14.99
C LYS A 23 20.88 -8.17 -13.94
N MET A 24 20.36 -8.02 -12.72
CA MET A 24 20.55 -8.99 -11.64
C MET A 24 19.59 -10.19 -11.75
N ASN A 25 18.74 -10.22 -12.78
CA ASN A 25 17.69 -11.23 -12.95
C ASN A 25 16.72 -11.28 -11.76
N ILE A 26 16.47 -10.13 -11.12
CA ILE A 26 15.51 -9.95 -10.05
C ILE A 26 14.22 -9.42 -10.67
N ASN A 27 13.12 -10.12 -10.45
CA ASN A 27 11.82 -9.69 -10.96
C ASN A 27 11.33 -8.45 -10.19
N SER A 28 10.98 -7.39 -10.90
CA SER A 28 10.45 -6.15 -10.35
C SER A 28 9.25 -5.68 -11.16
N LYS A 29 8.24 -5.14 -10.49
CA LYS A 29 7.04 -4.59 -11.12
C LYS A 29 6.92 -3.11 -10.73
N VAL A 30 6.63 -2.26 -11.72
CA VAL A 30 6.18 -0.89 -11.49
C VAL A 30 4.69 -0.94 -11.19
N LEU A 31 4.29 -0.44 -10.02
CA LEU A 31 2.89 -0.45 -9.59
C LEU A 31 2.12 0.69 -10.25
N SER A 32 0.85 0.44 -10.56
CA SER A 32 -0.10 1.52 -10.87
C SER A 32 -0.42 2.35 -9.62
N GLU A 33 -1.09 3.48 -9.82
CA GLU A 33 -1.57 4.32 -8.70
C GLU A 33 -2.56 3.56 -7.80
N GLU A 34 -3.49 2.81 -8.39
CA GLU A 34 -4.45 1.96 -7.68
C GLU A 34 -3.74 0.85 -6.87
N GLU A 35 -2.75 0.18 -7.48
CA GLU A 35 -1.96 -0.84 -6.78
C GLU A 35 -1.14 -0.25 -5.62
N LEU A 36 -0.68 0.99 -5.75
CA LEU A 36 0.03 1.69 -4.69
C LEU A 36 -0.91 2.08 -3.54
N GLU A 37 -2.12 2.55 -3.86
CA GLU A 37 -3.16 2.86 -2.87
C GLU A 37 -3.55 1.63 -2.07
N ASP A 38 -3.85 0.51 -2.75
CA ASP A 38 -4.17 -0.78 -2.12
C ASP A 38 -3.06 -1.23 -1.17
N MET A 39 -1.80 -1.05 -1.57
CA MET A 39 -0.66 -1.38 -0.74
C MET A 39 -0.57 -0.46 0.49
N GLY A 40 -0.83 0.84 0.32
CA GLY A 40 -0.92 1.80 1.40
C GLY A 40 -2.01 1.44 2.41
N LEU A 41 -3.19 1.07 1.92
CA LEU A 41 -4.30 0.60 2.75
C LEU A 41 -3.91 -0.67 3.53
N ALA A 42 -3.25 -1.63 2.88
CA ALA A 42 -2.81 -2.85 3.53
C ALA A 42 -1.83 -2.58 4.69
N VAL A 43 -0.91 -1.61 4.52
CA VAL A 43 0.00 -1.17 5.59
C VAL A 43 -0.79 -0.56 6.75
N LEU A 44 -1.69 0.39 6.46
CA LEU A 44 -2.53 1.01 7.49
C LEU A 44 -3.38 -0.01 8.26
N MET A 45 -4.00 -0.96 7.56
CA MET A 45 -4.82 -2.00 8.16
C MET A 45 -4.02 -2.95 9.06
N ARG A 46 -2.74 -3.17 8.74
CA ARG A 46 -1.84 -3.99 9.56
C ARG A 46 -1.45 -3.27 10.85
N ASP A 47 -1.22 -1.97 10.77
CA ASP A 47 -0.71 -1.17 11.89
C ASP A 47 -1.84 -0.60 12.78
N THR A 48 -3.09 -0.70 12.34
CA THR A 48 -4.27 -0.25 13.10
C THR A 48 -4.64 -1.21 14.23
N ASP A 49 -5.00 -0.67 15.39
CA ASP A 49 -5.59 -1.42 16.51
C ASP A 49 -7.00 -1.91 16.14
N ARG A 50 -7.17 -3.23 16.03
CA ARG A 50 -8.45 -3.89 15.66
C ARG A 50 -9.23 -4.41 16.87
N SER A 51 -8.79 -4.09 18.09
CA SER A 51 -9.47 -4.50 19.33
C SER A 51 -10.70 -3.66 19.63
N GLN A 52 -10.71 -2.42 19.18
CA GLN A 52 -11.82 -1.49 19.36
C GLN A 52 -12.94 -1.83 18.37
N LYS A 53 -13.97 -2.51 18.86
CA LYS A 53 -15.13 -2.94 18.09
C LYS A 53 -16.35 -2.12 18.50
N VAL A 54 -17.12 -1.69 17.52
CA VAL A 54 -18.40 -1.01 17.71
C VAL A 54 -19.52 -1.80 17.04
N SER A 55 -20.74 -1.67 17.55
CA SER A 55 -21.90 -2.37 16.98
C SER A 55 -22.33 -1.72 15.67
N ARG A 56 -22.92 -2.52 14.77
CA ARG A 56 -23.54 -1.99 13.55
C ARG A 56 -24.60 -0.93 13.87
N GLN A 57 -25.38 -1.14 14.94
CA GLN A 57 -26.42 -0.20 15.36
C GLN A 57 -25.84 1.18 15.70
N GLU A 58 -24.74 1.22 16.45
CA GLU A 58 -24.05 2.47 16.81
C GLU A 58 -23.49 3.19 15.57
N ILE A 59 -22.93 2.45 14.62
CA ILE A 59 -22.47 3.00 13.33
C ILE A 59 -23.65 3.61 12.55
N MET A 60 -24.76 2.88 12.40
CA MET A 60 -25.91 3.33 11.63
C MET A 60 -26.56 4.58 12.24
N GLN A 61 -26.67 4.64 13.57
CA GLN A 61 -27.16 5.83 14.27
C GLN A 61 -26.31 7.08 13.97
N LYS A 62 -24.98 6.95 13.93
CA LYS A 62 -24.10 8.08 13.57
C LYS A 62 -24.30 8.53 12.12
N LEU A 63 -24.44 7.59 11.19
CA LEU A 63 -24.63 7.89 9.76
C LEU A 63 -26.00 8.54 9.47
N GLU A 64 -27.05 8.17 10.21
CA GLU A 64 -28.39 8.74 10.08
C GLU A 64 -28.54 10.11 10.77
N SER A 65 -27.62 10.45 11.69
CA SER A 65 -27.61 11.72 12.43
C SER A 65 -26.91 12.89 11.70
N HIS A 66 -26.56 12.72 10.43
CA HIS A 66 -25.99 13.73 9.55
C HIS A 66 -26.90 14.02 8.36
#